data_AF-A0A6F9AYA1-F1
#
_entry.id   AF-A0A6F9AYA1-F1
#
_cell.length_a   1.000
_cell.length_b   1.000
_cell.length_c   1.000
_cell.angle_alpha   90.00
_cell.angle_beta   90.00
_cell.angle_gamma   90.00
#
_symmetry.space_group_name_H-M   'P 1'
#
loop_
_entity.id
_entity.type
_entity.pdbx_description
1 polymer ?
#
loop_
_entity_poly.entity_id
_entity_poly.type
_entity_poly.pdbx_seq_one_letter_code
_entity_poly.pdbx_strand_id
1 'polypeptide(L)'
;MRYVSAYLLAVLSGNNSPSSKNIKTILGSVGIEAEDERLDKVVKVLNGKDVNEVIISGPSKLASVPAGGAVAAPSATGSAAAGVSPAAAEEKKEEKEGSDEDTRRWRREKTIGDMQERLLEAKRYRRRWGLRLYGVPEDQGENVKRIVSEICNCVAPYFPEKYMDMAVDVAHRIGKKQDPIGSRSIIIQFAFRTARDAVWKKAKESAFLKERKF
;
A
#
# COMPACT_ATOMS: atom_id res chain seq x y z
N MET A 1 -19.25 -5.20 -8.20
CA MET A 1 -18.87 -3.78 -8.01
C MET A 1 -19.37 -2.85 -9.12
N ARG A 2 -19.25 -3.19 -10.42
CA ARG A 2 -19.67 -2.32 -11.55
C ARG A 2 -21.07 -1.68 -11.44
N TYR A 3 -22.08 -2.42 -10.99
CA TYR A 3 -23.45 -1.91 -10.80
C TYR A 3 -23.57 -0.89 -9.65
N VAL A 4 -22.83 -1.09 -8.56
CA VAL A 4 -22.81 -0.17 -7.41
C VAL A 4 -22.13 1.13 -7.79
N SER A 5 -21.02 1.06 -8.55
CA SER A 5 -20.33 2.23 -9.08
C SER A 5 -21.23 3.07 -9.99
N ALA A 6 -21.95 2.42 -10.92
CA ALA A 6 -22.88 3.10 -11.81
C ALA A 6 -24.07 3.74 -11.05
N TYR A 7 -24.60 3.08 -10.02
CA TYR A 7 -25.63 3.63 -9.13
C TYR A 7 -25.13 4.91 -8.42
N LEU A 8 -23.94 4.86 -7.83
CA LEU A 8 -23.34 6.01 -7.12
C LEU A 8 -23.06 7.19 -8.05
N LEU A 9 -22.56 6.93 -9.26
CA LEU A 9 -22.35 7.98 -10.27
C LEU A 9 -23.66 8.67 -10.65
N ALA A 10 -24.75 7.91 -10.78
CA ALA A 10 -26.05 8.47 -11.07
C ALA A 10 -26.60 9.33 -9.91
N VAL A 11 -26.38 8.92 -8.66
CA VAL A 11 -26.72 9.72 -7.47
C VAL A 11 -25.92 11.02 -7.41
N LEU A 12 -24.62 10.97 -7.70
CA LEU A 12 -23.77 12.17 -7.77
C LEU A 12 -24.17 13.13 -8.91
N SER A 13 -24.78 12.62 -9.99
CA SER A 13 -25.33 13.45 -11.07
C SER A 13 -26.65 14.15 -10.72
N GLY A 14 -27.11 14.05 -9.46
CA GLY A 14 -28.35 14.66 -8.98
C GLY A 14 -29.58 13.75 -9.12
N ASN A 15 -29.41 12.50 -9.55
CA ASN A 15 -30.50 11.53 -9.63
C ASN A 15 -30.51 10.63 -8.39
N ASN A 16 -31.21 11.07 -7.35
CA ASN A 16 -31.25 10.40 -6.04
C ASN A 16 -31.90 9.00 -6.05
N SER A 17 -32.61 8.62 -7.11
CA SER A 17 -33.17 7.27 -7.29
C SER A 17 -32.93 6.79 -8.73
N PRO A 18 -31.71 6.32 -9.04
CA PRO A 18 -31.37 5.95 -10.40
C PRO A 18 -32.07 4.65 -10.81
N SER A 19 -32.83 4.74 -11.90
CA SER A 19 -33.55 3.59 -12.48
C SER A 19 -32.62 2.61 -13.19
N SER A 20 -33.13 1.42 -13.49
CA SER A 20 -32.42 0.39 -14.26
C SER A 20 -31.93 0.88 -15.62
N LYS A 21 -32.70 1.73 -16.28
CA LYS A 21 -32.32 2.34 -17.58
C LYS A 21 -31.08 3.23 -17.44
N ASN A 22 -31.02 4.04 -16.38
CA ASN A 22 -29.90 4.96 -16.15
C ASN A 22 -28.58 4.19 -15.93
N ILE A 23 -28.66 3.10 -15.16
CA ILE A 23 -27.50 2.24 -14.89
C ILE A 23 -27.05 1.51 -16.16
N LYS A 24 -27.99 1.03 -17.00
CA LYS A 24 -27.67 0.41 -18.30
C LYS A 24 -26.98 1.39 -19.24
N THR A 25 -27.44 2.64 -19.31
CA THR A 25 -26.79 3.67 -20.13
C THR A 25 -25.36 3.95 -19.67
N ILE A 26 -25.13 4.07 -18.36
CA ILE A 26 -23.78 4.30 -17.81
C ILE A 26 -22.85 3.11 -18.11
N LEU A 27 -23.33 1.88 -17.91
CA LEU A 27 -22.52 0.69 -18.20
C LEU A 27 -22.27 0.52 -19.72
N GLY A 28 -23.26 0.85 -20.55
CA GLY A 28 -23.15 0.84 -22.01
C GLY A 28 -22.14 1.86 -22.55
N SER A 29 -22.06 3.05 -21.97
CA SER A 29 -21.05 4.06 -22.31
C SER A 29 -19.61 3.59 -22.06
N VAL A 30 -19.41 2.62 -21.17
CA VAL A 30 -18.10 2.03 -20.84
C VAL A 30 -17.89 0.70 -21.59
N GLY A 31 -18.81 0.32 -22.49
CA GLY A 31 -18.71 -0.90 -23.30
C GLY A 31 -19.00 -2.18 -22.52
N ILE A 32 -19.78 -2.11 -21.43
CA ILE A 32 -20.10 -3.25 -20.57
C ILE A 32 -21.57 -3.61 -20.67
N GLU A 33 -21.87 -4.87 -21.00
CA GLU A 33 -23.23 -5.41 -20.97
C GLU A 33 -23.74 -5.55 -19.52
N ALA A 34 -24.92 -4.99 -19.27
CA ALA A 34 -25.58 -5.06 -17.98
C ALA A 34 -26.37 -6.35 -17.84
N GLU A 35 -26.17 -7.07 -16.75
CA GLU A 35 -26.90 -8.28 -16.38
C GLU A 35 -28.11 -7.89 -15.51
N ASP A 36 -29.31 -8.13 -16.03
CA ASP A 36 -30.56 -7.63 -15.45
C ASP A 36 -30.80 -8.11 -14.02
N GLU A 37 -30.50 -9.39 -13.72
CA GLU A 37 -30.69 -9.95 -12.40
C GLU A 37 -29.85 -9.26 -11.30
N ARG A 38 -28.61 -8.88 -11.64
CA ARG A 38 -27.68 -8.24 -10.70
C ARG A 38 -27.99 -6.76 -10.54
N LEU A 39 -28.44 -6.14 -11.62
CA LEU A 39 -28.90 -4.76 -11.62
C LEU A 39 -30.15 -4.60 -10.75
N ASP A 40 -31.13 -5.48 -10.89
CA ASP A 40 -32.38 -5.42 -10.13
C ASP A 40 -32.15 -5.62 -8.63
N LYS A 41 -31.20 -6.48 -8.25
CA LYS A 41 -30.79 -6.65 -6.84
C LYS A 41 -30.24 -5.35 -6.25
N VAL A 42 -29.38 -4.64 -6.99
CA VAL A 42 -28.78 -3.38 -6.51
C VAL A 42 -29.83 -2.29 -6.40
N VAL A 43 -30.69 -2.14 -7.40
CA VAL A 43 -31.78 -1.15 -7.41
C VAL A 43 -32.77 -1.44 -6.26
N LYS A 44 -33.16 -2.70 -6.03
CA LYS A 44 -34.05 -3.06 -4.91
C LYS A 44 -33.45 -2.77 -3.54
N VAL A 45 -32.16 -3.02 -3.34
CA VAL A 45 -31.50 -2.85 -2.04
C VAL A 45 -31.23 -1.39 -1.70
N LEU A 46 -31.00 -0.55 -2.71
CA LEU A 46 -30.63 0.85 -2.54
C LEU A 46 -31.79 1.83 -2.76
N ASN A 47 -32.87 1.41 -3.42
CA ASN A 47 -34.07 2.23 -3.54
C ASN A 47 -34.65 2.55 -2.16
N GLY A 48 -34.90 3.84 -1.92
CA GLY A 48 -35.48 4.34 -0.68
C GLY A 48 -34.50 4.44 0.50
N LYS A 49 -33.21 4.13 0.32
CA LYS A 49 -32.18 4.38 1.34
C LYS A 49 -31.36 5.61 0.98
N ASP A 50 -31.05 6.44 1.97
CA ASP A 50 -30.08 7.50 1.77
C ASP A 50 -28.67 6.92 1.63
N VAL A 51 -27.99 7.31 0.57
CA VAL A 51 -26.68 6.77 0.22
C VAL A 51 -25.63 7.22 1.23
N ASN A 52 -25.75 8.43 1.80
CA ASN A 52 -24.79 8.92 2.79
C ASN A 52 -24.89 8.13 4.09
N GLU A 53 -26.11 7.83 4.56
CA GLU A 53 -26.34 6.95 5.71
C GLU A 53 -25.84 5.52 5.48
N VAL A 54 -26.01 4.97 4.27
CA VAL A 54 -25.48 3.64 3.92
C VAL A 54 -23.96 3.62 3.93
N ILE A 55 -23.29 4.69 3.48
CA ILE A 55 -21.83 4.80 3.51
C ILE A 55 -21.32 4.89 4.96
N ILE A 56 -22.00 5.66 5.81
CA ILE A 56 -21.62 5.82 7.22
C ILE A 56 -21.87 4.54 8.03
N SER A 57 -22.99 3.84 7.78
CA SER A 57 -23.35 2.58 8.47
C SER A 57 -22.74 1.33 7.84
N GLY A 58 -22.09 1.44 6.68
CA GLY A 58 -21.48 0.33 5.94
C GLY A 58 -20.34 -0.36 6.68
N PRO A 59 -19.35 0.36 7.24
CA PRO A 59 -18.20 -0.24 7.91
C PRO A 59 -18.58 -1.15 9.09
N SER A 60 -19.59 -0.76 9.88
CA SER A 60 -20.05 -1.56 11.03
C SER A 60 -20.79 -2.83 10.61
N LYS A 61 -21.53 -2.81 9.49
CA LYS A 61 -22.23 -4.00 8.95
C LYS A 61 -21.29 -4.96 8.23
N LEU A 62 -20.19 -4.47 7.64
CA LEU A 62 -19.17 -5.31 7.00
C LEU A 62 -18.33 -6.11 8.01
N ALA A 63 -18.26 -5.67 9.27
CA ALA A 63 -17.57 -6.41 10.34
C ALA A 63 -18.24 -7.76 10.68
N SER A 64 -19.50 -7.97 10.25
CA SER A 64 -20.28 -9.18 10.52
C SER A 64 -20.28 -10.20 9.37
N VAL A 65 -19.64 -9.93 8.23
CA VAL A 65 -19.62 -10.86 7.09
C VAL A 65 -18.32 -11.67 7.12
N PRO A 66 -18.36 -13.01 7.28
CA PRO A 66 -17.16 -13.84 7.24
C PRO A 66 -16.57 -13.78 5.82
N ALA A 67 -15.40 -13.17 5.68
CA ALA A 67 -14.63 -13.25 4.45
C ALA A 67 -13.89 -14.59 4.41
N GLY A 68 -14.46 -15.60 3.72
CA GLY A 68 -13.73 -16.83 3.36
C GLY A 68 -14.61 -18.08 3.36
N GLY A 69 -14.82 -18.65 2.17
CA GLY A 69 -15.60 -19.87 1.98
C GLY A 69 -14.90 -21.13 2.50
N ALA A 70 -15.69 -22.01 3.09
CA ALA A 70 -15.47 -23.45 3.11
C ALA A 70 -16.85 -24.12 3.19
N VAL A 71 -17.15 -24.92 2.17
CA VAL A 71 -18.27 -25.85 2.11
C VAL A 71 -18.05 -26.96 3.16
N ALA A 72 -19.07 -27.21 3.99
CA ALA A 72 -19.25 -28.50 4.64
C ALA A 72 -20.75 -28.78 4.78
N ALA A 73 -21.15 -29.94 4.26
CA ALA A 73 -22.50 -30.45 4.14
C ALA A 73 -23.14 -30.80 5.52
N PRO A 74 -24.46 -31.06 5.57
CA PRO A 74 -25.20 -31.15 6.82
C PRO A 74 -25.12 -32.55 7.43
N SER A 75 -25.11 -32.63 8.76
CA SER A 75 -25.49 -33.84 9.48
C SER A 75 -26.49 -33.51 10.58
N ALA A 76 -27.61 -34.23 10.51
CA ALA A 76 -28.80 -34.14 11.34
C ALA A 76 -28.65 -34.85 12.70
N THR A 77 -29.75 -34.87 13.45
CA THR A 77 -30.02 -35.47 14.79
C THR A 77 -29.57 -34.59 15.96
N GLY A 78 -30.34 -34.35 17.01
CA GLY A 78 -31.67 -34.80 17.41
C GLY A 78 -31.98 -34.16 18.79
N SER A 79 -33.23 -34.28 19.21
CA SER A 79 -33.93 -33.46 20.20
C SER A 79 -33.54 -33.63 21.69
N ALA A 80 -34.01 -32.64 22.48
CA ALA A 80 -34.56 -32.72 23.84
C ALA A 80 -33.68 -32.43 25.09
N ALA A 81 -33.79 -31.17 25.54
CA ALA A 81 -34.17 -30.68 26.88
C ALA A 81 -33.56 -31.30 28.17
N ALA A 82 -32.87 -30.45 28.95
CA ALA A 82 -33.13 -30.22 30.39
C ALA A 82 -32.38 -28.96 30.85
N GLY A 83 -33.02 -28.18 31.73
CA GLY A 83 -32.76 -26.75 31.97
C GLY A 83 -31.37 -26.37 32.51
N VAL A 84 -30.94 -25.17 32.10
CA VAL A 84 -29.79 -24.46 32.69
C VAL A 84 -30.22 -23.02 32.93
N SER A 85 -30.05 -22.58 34.17
CA SER A 85 -30.37 -21.25 34.71
C SER A 85 -29.76 -20.11 33.87
N PRO A 86 -30.45 -18.97 33.68
CA PRO A 86 -30.03 -17.89 32.78
C PRO A 86 -28.67 -17.25 33.14
N ALA A 87 -28.27 -17.27 34.41
CA ALA A 87 -27.00 -16.69 34.86
C ALA A 87 -25.75 -17.45 34.36
N ALA A 88 -25.82 -18.78 34.27
CA ALA A 88 -24.70 -19.59 33.79
C ALA A 88 -24.53 -19.54 32.25
N ALA A 89 -25.59 -19.15 31.53
CA ALA A 89 -25.56 -18.95 30.09
C ALA A 89 -24.99 -17.58 29.71
N GLU A 90 -25.20 -16.54 30.53
CA GLU A 90 -24.58 -15.21 30.33
C GLU A 90 -23.08 -15.22 30.65
N GLU A 91 -22.65 -15.76 31.80
CA GLU A 91 -21.21 -15.84 32.13
C GLU A 91 -20.42 -16.64 31.09
N LYS A 92 -20.94 -17.78 30.65
CA LYS A 92 -20.26 -18.62 29.65
C LYS A 92 -20.25 -17.98 28.25
N LYS A 93 -21.18 -17.05 27.98
CA LYS A 93 -21.23 -16.31 26.72
C LYS A 93 -20.29 -15.11 26.75
N GLU A 94 -20.22 -14.37 27.87
CA GLU A 94 -19.25 -13.28 28.07
C GLU A 94 -17.80 -13.81 28.10
N GLU A 95 -17.55 -14.95 28.74
CA GLU A 95 -16.21 -15.56 28.79
C GLU A 95 -15.77 -16.09 27.41
N LYS A 96 -16.71 -16.62 26.62
CA LYS A 96 -16.45 -17.05 25.24
C LYS A 96 -16.27 -15.86 24.28
N GLU A 97 -17.05 -14.79 24.43
CA GLU A 97 -16.89 -13.55 23.66
C GLU A 97 -15.56 -12.86 23.99
N GLY A 98 -15.14 -12.83 25.26
CA GLY A 98 -13.81 -12.34 25.67
C GLY A 98 -12.66 -13.16 25.06
N SER A 99 -12.78 -14.49 25.07
CA SER A 99 -11.80 -15.39 24.43
C SER A 99 -11.74 -15.21 22.90
N ASP A 100 -12.88 -15.02 22.24
CA ASP A 100 -12.95 -14.73 20.81
C ASP A 100 -12.39 -13.34 20.48
N GLU A 101 -12.58 -12.34 21.35
CA GLU A 101 -11.98 -11.02 21.20
C GLU A 101 -10.46 -11.03 21.40
N ASP A 102 -9.96 -11.77 22.37
CA ASP A 102 -8.53 -11.92 22.64
C ASP A 102 -7.82 -12.68 21.50
N THR A 103 -8.44 -13.75 20.98
CA THR A 103 -7.91 -14.43 19.79
C THR A 103 -7.93 -13.54 18.55
N ARG A 104 -8.96 -12.68 18.39
CA ARG A 104 -9.00 -11.66 17.33
C ARG A 104 -7.95 -10.57 17.52
N ARG A 105 -7.68 -10.15 18.76
CA ARG A 105 -6.65 -9.16 19.09
C ARG A 105 -5.27 -9.71 18.77
N TRP A 106 -4.98 -10.94 19.21
CA TRP A 106 -3.73 -11.63 18.92
C TRP A 106 -3.48 -11.80 17.42
N ARG A 107 -4.51 -12.15 16.63
CA ARG A 107 -4.38 -12.22 15.15
C ARG A 107 -4.08 -10.86 14.53
N ARG A 108 -4.73 -9.80 15.00
CA ARG A 108 -4.49 -8.44 14.51
C ARG A 108 -3.06 -8.02 14.83
N GLU A 109 -2.61 -8.23 16.06
CA GLU A 109 -1.27 -7.87 16.50
C GLU A 109 -0.19 -8.66 15.76
N LYS A 110 -0.40 -9.96 15.55
CA LYS A 110 0.48 -10.79 14.72
C LYS A 110 0.55 -10.26 13.27
N THR A 111 -0.61 -9.95 12.68
CA THR A 111 -0.66 -9.39 11.31
C THR A 111 0.08 -8.05 11.24
N ILE A 112 -0.10 -7.19 12.24
CA ILE A 112 0.62 -5.91 12.32
C ILE A 112 2.13 -6.15 12.43
N GLY A 113 2.56 -7.08 13.28
CA GLY A 113 3.96 -7.48 13.42
C GLY A 113 4.56 -7.97 12.11
N ASP A 114 3.90 -8.94 11.45
CA ASP A 114 4.33 -9.49 10.16
C ASP A 114 4.42 -8.40 9.08
N MET A 115 3.47 -7.47 9.05
CA MET A 115 3.48 -6.34 8.11
C MET A 115 4.59 -5.34 8.42
N GLN A 116 4.86 -5.04 9.69
CA GLN A 116 5.98 -4.20 10.10
C GLN A 116 7.32 -4.83 9.70
N GLU A 117 7.49 -6.12 9.90
CA GLU A 117 8.69 -6.85 9.48
C GLU A 117 8.86 -6.82 7.96
N ARG A 118 7.81 -7.10 7.19
CA ARG A 118 7.82 -6.98 5.72
C ARG A 118 8.16 -5.57 5.25
N LEU A 119 7.62 -4.54 5.91
CA LEU A 119 7.96 -3.15 5.62
C LEU A 119 9.42 -2.82 5.95
N LEU A 120 9.94 -3.33 7.06
CA LEU A 120 11.34 -3.15 7.44
C LEU A 120 12.27 -3.87 6.47
N GLU A 121 11.95 -5.11 6.07
CA GLU A 121 12.63 -5.88 5.05
C GLU A 121 12.65 -5.13 3.71
N ALA A 122 11.49 -4.66 3.24
CA ALA A 122 11.37 -3.88 2.00
C ALA A 122 12.16 -2.57 2.08
N LYS A 123 12.09 -1.85 3.21
CA LYS A 123 12.90 -0.65 3.44
C LYS A 123 14.40 -0.96 3.46
N ARG A 124 14.83 -2.07 4.10
CA ARG A 124 16.21 -2.54 4.10
C ARG A 124 16.66 -2.93 2.69
N TYR A 125 15.81 -3.59 1.91
CA TYR A 125 16.07 -3.93 0.52
C TYR A 125 16.25 -2.67 -0.33
N ARG A 126 15.37 -1.67 -0.18
CA ARG A 126 15.51 -0.38 -0.86
C ARG A 126 16.77 0.38 -0.43
N ARG A 127 17.09 0.39 0.87
CA ARG A 127 18.32 1.03 1.39
C ARG A 127 19.61 0.33 0.92
N ARG A 128 19.58 -0.99 0.67
CA ARG A 128 20.69 -1.73 0.06
C ARG A 128 21.01 -1.26 -1.37
N TRP A 129 20.09 -0.58 -2.03
CA TRP A 129 20.28 -0.03 -3.38
C TRP A 129 20.76 1.43 -3.34
N GLY A 130 20.94 1.98 -2.14
CA GLY A 130 21.44 3.34 -1.93
C GLY A 130 22.93 3.38 -1.57
N LEU A 131 23.62 4.42 -2.05
CA LEU A 131 24.92 4.84 -1.53
C LEU A 131 24.79 6.25 -0.94
N ARG A 132 25.67 6.56 0.02
CA ARG A 132 25.77 7.90 0.58
C ARG A 132 27.12 8.50 0.20
N LEU A 133 27.09 9.69 -0.37
CA LEU A 133 28.26 10.44 -0.81
C LEU A 133 28.43 11.66 0.08
N TYR A 134 29.65 11.90 0.56
CA TYR A 134 29.99 12.97 1.48
C TYR A 134 30.96 13.96 0.81
N GLY A 135 31.15 15.14 1.41
CA GLY A 135 32.17 16.09 0.97
C GLY A 135 31.92 16.82 -0.36
N VAL A 136 30.82 16.57 -1.06
CA VAL A 136 30.53 17.24 -2.35
C VAL A 136 30.13 18.70 -2.09
N PRO A 137 30.83 19.70 -2.66
CA PRO A 137 30.50 21.12 -2.48
C PRO A 137 29.05 21.41 -2.89
N GLU A 138 28.41 22.38 -2.23
CA GLU A 138 27.00 22.75 -2.48
C GLU A 138 26.90 24.09 -3.19
N ASP A 139 26.34 24.08 -4.41
CA ASP A 139 26.03 25.30 -5.17
C ASP A 139 24.52 25.58 -5.22
N GLN A 140 24.14 26.85 -5.36
CA GLN A 140 22.73 27.23 -5.50
C GLN A 140 22.19 26.81 -6.88
N GLY A 141 21.09 26.06 -6.90
CA GLY A 141 20.49 25.57 -8.15
C GLY A 141 21.22 24.39 -8.79
N GLU A 142 22.07 23.69 -8.03
CA GLU A 142 22.83 22.55 -8.53
C GLU A 142 21.94 21.39 -9.01
N ASN A 143 22.35 20.78 -10.14
CA ASN A 143 21.70 19.58 -10.64
C ASN A 143 22.39 18.35 -10.03
N VAL A 144 21.99 17.99 -8.80
CA VAL A 144 22.61 16.93 -7.98
C VAL A 144 22.78 15.62 -8.75
N LYS A 145 21.79 15.25 -9.57
CA LYS A 145 21.86 14.03 -10.39
C LYS A 145 23.02 14.06 -11.39
N ARG A 146 23.24 15.18 -12.08
CA ARG A 146 24.35 15.32 -13.04
C ARG A 146 25.71 15.22 -12.34
N ILE A 147 25.88 15.94 -11.23
CA ILE A 147 27.11 15.90 -10.44
C ILE A 147 27.42 14.47 -9.98
N VAL A 148 26.42 13.76 -9.47
CA VAL A 148 26.59 12.37 -9.05
C VAL A 148 26.91 11.44 -10.21
N SER A 149 26.23 11.59 -11.35
CA SER A 149 26.51 10.80 -12.56
C SER A 149 27.95 10.98 -13.02
N GLU A 150 28.44 12.22 -13.07
CA GLU A 150 29.83 12.55 -13.43
C GLU A 150 30.82 11.89 -12.48
N ILE A 151 30.60 12.01 -11.17
CA ILE A 151 31.43 11.36 -10.15
C ILE A 151 31.40 9.82 -10.33
N CYS A 152 30.23 9.24 -10.58
CA CYS A 152 30.12 7.79 -10.78
C CYS A 152 30.82 7.32 -12.06
N ASN A 153 30.76 8.09 -13.15
CA ASN A 153 31.50 7.82 -14.39
C ASN A 153 33.01 7.87 -14.15
N CYS A 154 33.51 8.85 -13.39
CA CYS A 154 34.93 8.93 -13.02
C CYS A 154 35.39 7.75 -12.16
N VAL A 155 34.53 7.25 -11.27
CA VAL A 155 34.85 6.11 -10.39
C VAL A 155 34.83 4.77 -11.14
N ALA A 156 33.94 4.62 -12.12
CA ALA A 156 33.78 3.39 -12.88
C ALA A 156 33.71 3.68 -14.40
N PRO A 157 34.84 4.03 -15.04
CA PRO A 157 34.89 4.41 -16.46
C PRO A 157 34.71 3.22 -17.42
N TYR A 158 34.57 1.99 -16.91
CA TYR A 158 34.38 0.79 -17.72
C TYR A 158 33.00 0.77 -18.41
N PHE A 159 32.02 1.49 -17.87
CA PHE A 159 30.69 1.55 -18.46
C PHE A 159 30.66 2.52 -19.65
N PRO A 160 29.79 2.29 -20.65
CA PRO A 160 29.60 3.21 -21.77
C PRO A 160 29.25 4.63 -21.30
N GLU A 161 29.59 5.63 -22.10
CA GLU A 161 29.17 7.01 -21.83
C GLU A 161 27.66 7.09 -21.61
N LYS A 162 27.24 7.91 -20.64
CA LYS A 162 25.83 8.09 -20.21
C LYS A 162 25.16 6.88 -19.56
N TYR A 163 25.84 5.73 -19.42
CA TYR A 163 25.28 4.60 -18.69
C TYR A 163 24.92 4.97 -17.24
N MET A 164 25.75 5.77 -16.57
CA MET A 164 25.48 6.21 -15.20
C MET A 164 24.27 7.14 -15.08
N ASP A 165 23.88 7.86 -16.14
CA ASP A 165 22.67 8.70 -16.12
C ASP A 165 21.40 7.86 -16.05
N MET A 166 21.43 6.68 -16.69
CA MET A 166 20.36 5.69 -16.60
C MET A 166 20.45 4.88 -15.31
N ALA A 167 21.66 4.61 -14.82
CA ALA A 167 21.87 3.81 -13.62
C ALA A 167 21.58 4.56 -12.31
N VAL A 168 21.80 5.87 -12.26
CA VAL A 168 21.43 6.72 -11.14
C VAL A 168 19.97 7.13 -11.31
N ASP A 169 19.10 6.57 -10.48
CA ASP A 169 17.66 6.84 -10.51
C ASP A 169 17.38 8.21 -9.87
N VAL A 170 17.65 8.30 -8.55
CA VAL A 170 17.39 9.48 -7.72
C VAL A 170 18.65 9.87 -6.97
N ALA A 171 18.99 11.17 -6.98
CA ALA A 171 20.05 11.73 -6.15
C ALA A 171 19.57 13.04 -5.50
N HIS A 172 19.65 13.13 -4.18
CA HIS A 172 19.28 14.35 -3.45
C HIS A 172 20.12 14.57 -2.20
N ARG A 173 20.33 15.84 -1.86
CA ARG A 173 20.94 16.28 -0.60
C ARG A 173 19.99 15.95 0.55
N ILE A 174 20.54 15.44 1.65
CA ILE A 174 19.77 15.11 2.84
C ILE A 174 19.94 16.20 3.89
N GLY A 175 18.84 16.62 4.48
CA GLY A 175 18.83 17.52 5.63
C GLY A 175 18.69 18.98 5.26
N LYS A 176 18.53 19.80 6.30
CA LYS A 176 18.44 21.26 6.18
C LYS A 176 19.83 21.82 5.87
N LYS A 177 19.90 22.82 5.00
CA LYS A 177 21.14 23.55 4.73
C LYS A 177 21.62 24.19 6.03
N GLN A 178 22.76 23.75 6.54
CA GLN A 178 23.40 24.30 7.74
C GLN A 178 24.62 25.08 7.28
N ASP A 179 24.46 26.39 7.07
CA ASP A 179 25.61 27.28 7.01
C ASP A 179 26.18 27.34 8.45
N PRO A 180 27.44 26.97 8.77
CA PRO A 180 28.66 27.02 7.94
C PRO A 180 29.59 25.78 7.96
N ILE A 181 29.19 24.61 8.49
CA ILE A 181 30.15 23.54 8.89
C ILE A 181 30.23 22.31 7.95
N GLY A 182 29.38 22.18 6.93
CA GLY A 182 29.62 21.11 5.96
C GLY A 182 28.60 20.96 4.87
N SER A 183 29.08 20.50 3.72
CA SER A 183 28.22 20.00 2.64
C SER A 183 27.35 18.85 3.13
N ARG A 184 26.05 18.92 2.88
CA ARG A 184 25.09 17.83 3.15
C ARG A 184 25.45 16.61 2.32
N SER A 185 25.31 15.45 2.95
CA SER A 185 25.46 14.17 2.26
C SER A 185 24.39 14.01 1.18
N ILE A 186 24.75 13.37 0.08
CA ILE A 186 23.82 13.00 -0.99
C ILE A 186 23.46 11.53 -0.80
N ILE A 187 22.16 11.19 -0.80
CA ILE A 187 21.71 9.81 -1.04
C ILE A 187 21.61 9.62 -2.54
N ILE A 188 22.24 8.56 -3.02
CA ILE A 188 22.19 8.09 -4.40
C ILE A 188 21.41 6.79 -4.42
N GLN A 189 20.31 6.73 -5.15
CA GLN A 189 19.57 5.50 -5.42
C GLN A 189 19.91 5.02 -6.84
N PHE A 190 20.32 3.76 -6.96
CA PHE A 190 20.61 3.15 -8.24
C PHE A 190 19.39 2.36 -8.76
N ALA A 191 19.13 2.46 -10.06
CA ALA A 191 18.18 1.60 -10.76
C ALA A 191 18.72 0.17 -10.95
N PHE A 192 20.04 0.02 -11.10
CA PHE A 192 20.69 -1.26 -11.34
C PHE A 192 21.69 -1.61 -10.23
N ARG A 193 21.52 -2.80 -9.64
CA ARG A 193 22.41 -3.32 -8.60
C ARG A 193 23.85 -3.50 -9.09
N THR A 194 24.04 -3.91 -10.35
CA THR A 194 25.35 -4.09 -10.97
C THR A 194 26.16 -2.80 -11.00
N ALA A 195 25.52 -1.68 -11.36
CA ALA A 195 26.14 -0.35 -11.35
C ALA A 195 26.54 0.07 -9.93
N ARG A 196 25.62 -0.09 -8.96
CA ARG A 196 25.89 0.22 -7.54
C ARG A 196 27.07 -0.57 -7.00
N ASP A 197 27.08 -1.89 -7.23
CA ASP A 197 28.14 -2.78 -6.75
C ASP A 197 29.49 -2.44 -7.40
N ALA A 198 29.51 -2.09 -8.69
CA ALA A 198 30.71 -1.67 -9.38
C ALA A 198 31.28 -0.35 -8.81
N VAL A 199 30.43 0.68 -8.68
CA VAL A 199 30.81 1.97 -8.08
C VAL A 199 31.31 1.76 -6.65
N TRP A 200 30.62 0.97 -5.83
CA TRP A 200 31.00 0.73 -4.43
C TRP A 200 32.34 0.00 -4.29
N LYS A 201 32.59 -1.03 -5.12
CA LYS A 201 33.88 -1.76 -5.11
C LYS A 201 35.02 -0.84 -5.54
N LYS A 202 34.84 -0.07 -6.61
CA LYS A 202 35.87 0.81 -7.15
C LYS A 202 36.07 2.08 -6.35
N ALA A 203 35.07 2.55 -5.62
CA ALA A 203 35.20 3.72 -4.75
C ALA A 203 36.32 3.57 -3.71
N LYS A 204 36.57 2.35 -3.19
CA LYS A 204 37.66 2.09 -2.23
C LYS A 204 39.06 2.26 -2.86
N GLU A 205 39.16 2.01 -4.16
CA GLU A 205 40.42 2.01 -4.92
C GLU A 205 40.65 3.35 -5.64
N SER A 206 39.59 4.12 -5.90
CA SER A 206 39.62 5.34 -6.69
C SER A 206 40.53 6.41 -6.08
N ALA A 207 41.54 6.84 -6.85
CA ALA A 207 42.39 7.98 -6.50
C ALA A 207 41.60 9.30 -6.48
N PHE A 208 40.66 9.46 -7.41
CA PHE A 208 39.80 10.64 -7.54
C PHE A 208 39.02 10.96 -6.25
N LEU A 209 38.42 9.95 -5.62
CA LEU A 209 37.67 10.14 -4.37
C LEU A 209 38.61 10.45 -3.19
N LYS A 210 39.79 9.81 -3.15
CA LYS A 210 40.79 10.01 -2.09
C LYS A 210 41.40 11.42 -2.15
N GLU A 211 41.69 11.91 -3.34
CA GLU A 211 42.26 13.26 -3.55
C GLU A 211 41.28 14.36 -3.18
N ARG A 212 39.99 14.19 -3.52
CA ARG A 212 38.94 15.18 -3.26
C ARG A 212 38.28 15.05 -1.87
N LYS A 213 38.70 14.07 -1.06
CA LYS A 213 38.14 13.77 0.28
C LYS A 213 36.61 13.59 0.27
N PHE A 214 36.11 12.87 -0.73
CA PHE A 214 34.69 12.48 -0.83
C PHE A 214 34.36 11.20 -0.06
#